data_AF-A0A7K5KJ33-F1
#
_entry.id   AF-A0A7K5KJ33-F1
#
_cell.length_a   1.000
_cell.length_b   1.000
_cell.length_c   1.000
_cell.angle_alpha   90.00
_cell.angle_beta   90.00
_cell.angle_gamma   90.00
#
_symmetry.space_group_name_H-M   'P 1'
#
loop_
_entity.id
_entity.type
_entity.pdbx_description
1 polymer ?
#
loop_
_entity_poly.entity_id
_entity_poly.type
_entity_poly.pdbx_seq_one_letter_code
_entity_poly.pdbx_strand_id
1 'polypeptide(L)'
;GGIVRGNDVAPGTWPGIVSIQASWQNGTWHMCVGSLINPKWVLTVAHCFFGASDVSKWEVVIGATDLKHPGPGTQVRHIKRLLVHQRYVPATAKNNIALLELDKPLECSDYIQLGCVPDASLVVSDLKTCYIAGWGPTTNRALRPRLVLQEAKVRLIDVQLCNSSRWYAGAVHPHDLCAGYPRGGIDTC
;
A
#
# COMPACT_ATOMS: atom_id res chain seq x y z
N GLY A 1 5.09 -1.53 3.38
CA GLY A 1 4.48 -1.66 4.70
C GLY A 1 4.04 -3.09 4.88
N GLY A 2 4.52 -3.75 5.94
CA GLY A 2 4.16 -5.11 6.32
C GLY A 2 2.94 -5.15 7.24
N ILE A 3 2.37 -6.35 7.42
CA ILE A 3 1.22 -6.59 8.31
C ILE A 3 1.67 -7.36 9.55
N VAL A 4 1.52 -6.77 10.72
CA VAL A 4 1.80 -7.40 12.01
C VAL A 4 0.62 -8.28 12.42
N ARG A 5 0.91 -9.56 12.74
CA ARG A 5 -0.09 -10.61 13.02
C ARG A 5 -1.10 -10.84 11.87
N GLY A 6 -0.66 -10.69 10.63
CA GLY A 6 -1.42 -11.10 9.45
C GLY A 6 -1.37 -12.61 9.21
N ASN A 7 -2.14 -13.06 8.22
CA ASN A 7 -2.12 -14.43 7.69
C ASN A 7 -1.59 -14.43 6.26
N ASP A 8 -0.90 -15.50 5.87
CA ASP A 8 -0.53 -15.77 4.48
C ASP A 8 -1.80 -15.83 3.61
N VAL A 9 -1.76 -15.20 2.44
CA VAL A 9 -2.88 -15.21 1.50
C VAL A 9 -2.65 -16.20 0.36
N ALA A 10 -3.76 -16.72 -0.18
CA ALA A 10 -3.72 -17.50 -1.40
C ALA A 10 -3.38 -16.60 -2.61
N PRO A 11 -2.76 -17.15 -3.67
CA PRO A 11 -2.56 -16.42 -4.91
C PRO A 11 -3.87 -15.86 -5.48
N GLY A 12 -3.87 -14.58 -5.85
CA GLY A 12 -5.03 -13.90 -6.44
C GLY A 12 -6.05 -13.36 -5.43
N THR A 13 -5.85 -13.50 -4.11
CA THR A 13 -6.77 -12.93 -3.10
C THR A 13 -6.87 -11.40 -3.20
N TRP A 14 -5.75 -10.72 -3.49
CA TRP A 14 -5.69 -9.27 -3.65
C TRP A 14 -5.18 -8.89 -5.04
N PRO A 15 -5.97 -9.07 -6.10
CA PRO A 15 -5.48 -9.00 -7.49
C PRO A 15 -5.12 -7.57 -7.94
N GLY A 16 -5.55 -6.55 -7.20
CA GLY A 16 -5.18 -5.14 -7.45
C GLY A 16 -4.01 -4.63 -6.62
N ILE A 17 -3.40 -5.45 -5.76
CA ILE A 17 -2.29 -5.00 -4.91
C ILE A 17 -0.98 -4.99 -5.69
N VAL A 18 -0.22 -3.91 -5.52
CA VAL A 18 1.04 -3.67 -6.22
C VAL A 18 2.19 -3.62 -5.23
N SER A 19 3.29 -4.30 -5.55
CA SER A 19 4.59 -4.08 -4.94
C SER A 19 5.36 -3.05 -5.76
N ILE A 20 5.65 -1.91 -5.17
CA ILE A 20 6.54 -0.89 -5.74
C ILE A 20 7.95 -1.17 -5.24
N GLN A 21 8.88 -1.41 -6.16
CA GLN A 21 10.25 -1.79 -5.86
C GLN A 21 11.23 -0.73 -6.34
N ALA A 22 12.37 -0.62 -5.64
CA ALA A 22 13.48 0.23 -6.02
C ALA A 22 14.78 -0.59 -6.10
N SER A 23 15.57 -0.33 -7.13
CA SER A 23 16.87 -0.95 -7.36
C SER A 23 18.01 -0.03 -6.93
N TRP A 24 18.89 -0.56 -6.08
CA TRP A 24 20.15 0.08 -5.70
C TRP A 24 21.33 -0.88 -5.87
N GLN A 25 22.53 -0.43 -5.50
CA GLN A 25 23.77 -1.20 -5.68
C GLN A 25 23.74 -2.58 -5.00
N ASN A 26 22.95 -2.74 -3.92
CA ASN A 26 22.85 -3.97 -3.16
C ASN A 26 21.64 -4.85 -3.55
N GLY A 27 20.93 -4.50 -4.63
CA GLY A 27 19.79 -5.28 -5.16
C GLY A 27 18.49 -4.47 -5.28
N THR A 28 17.43 -5.18 -5.63
CA THR A 28 16.06 -4.66 -5.74
C THR A 28 15.27 -4.97 -4.48
N TRP A 29 14.55 -3.99 -3.96
CA TRP A 29 13.83 -4.09 -2.70
C TRP A 29 12.39 -3.62 -2.84
N HIS A 30 11.48 -4.34 -2.19
CA HIS A 30 10.12 -3.85 -1.97
C HIS A 30 10.15 -2.62 -1.06
N MET A 31 9.59 -1.52 -1.55
CA MET A 31 9.54 -0.25 -0.83
C MET A 31 8.16 0.02 -0.30
N CYS A 32 7.18 -0.05 -1.19
CA CYS A 32 5.83 0.40 -0.90
C CYS A 32 4.78 -0.45 -1.58
N VAL A 33 3.56 -0.30 -1.07
CA VAL A 33 2.38 -0.91 -1.66
C VAL A 33 1.66 0.14 -2.51
N GLY A 34 1.01 -0.32 -3.58
CA GLY A 34 0.06 0.48 -4.35
C GLY A 34 -1.19 -0.31 -4.68
N SER A 35 -2.15 0.36 -5.32
CA SER A 35 -3.36 -0.25 -5.87
C SER A 35 -3.47 0.08 -7.35
N LEU A 36 -3.70 -0.94 -8.19
CA LEU A 36 -3.95 -0.77 -9.60
C LEU A 36 -5.35 -0.21 -9.82
N ILE A 37 -5.48 1.07 -10.17
CA ILE A 37 -6.81 1.72 -10.35
C ILE A 37 -7.24 1.78 -11.82
N ASN A 38 -6.31 1.56 -12.74
CA ASN A 38 -6.52 1.48 -14.19
C ASN A 38 -5.33 0.70 -14.79
N PRO A 39 -5.44 0.03 -15.96
CA PRO A 39 -4.32 -0.70 -16.57
C PRO A 39 -2.99 0.07 -16.68
N LYS A 40 -3.00 1.40 -16.71
CA LYS A 40 -1.78 2.24 -16.73
C LYS A 40 -1.49 3.04 -15.46
N TRP A 41 -2.35 2.98 -14.45
CA TRP A 41 -2.25 3.84 -13.27
C TRP A 41 -2.28 3.06 -11.97
N VAL A 42 -1.26 3.30 -11.16
CA VAL A 42 -1.16 2.80 -9.79
C VAL A 42 -1.33 3.96 -8.82
N LEU A 43 -2.26 3.82 -7.89
CA LEU A 43 -2.44 4.69 -6.74
C LEU A 43 -1.51 4.26 -5.61
N THR A 44 -0.80 5.21 -5.02
CA THR A 44 0.08 4.94 -3.87
C THR A 44 0.21 6.22 -3.03
N VAL A 45 1.19 6.22 -2.14
CA VAL A 45 1.47 7.24 -1.15
C VAL A 45 2.72 8.03 -1.55
N ALA A 46 2.68 9.35 -1.35
CA ALA A 46 3.75 10.26 -1.80
C ALA A 46 5.08 10.04 -1.08
N HIS A 47 5.03 9.72 0.22
CA HIS A 47 6.22 9.62 1.06
C HIS A 47 7.21 8.55 0.59
N CYS A 48 6.76 7.53 -0.14
CA CYS A 48 7.63 6.50 -0.72
C CYS A 48 8.67 7.07 -1.67
N PHE A 49 8.36 8.21 -2.29
CA PHE A 49 9.21 8.86 -3.27
C PHE A 49 9.87 10.13 -2.71
N PHE A 50 9.78 10.37 -1.39
CA PHE A 50 10.46 11.50 -0.78
C PHE A 50 11.98 11.33 -0.92
N GLY A 51 12.64 12.29 -1.58
CA GLY A 51 14.06 12.20 -1.91
C GLY A 51 14.40 11.28 -3.10
N ALA A 52 13.42 10.61 -3.70
CA ALA A 52 13.61 9.84 -4.92
C ALA A 52 13.45 10.75 -6.15
N SER A 53 14.55 11.28 -6.66
CA SER A 53 14.53 12.14 -7.86
C SER A 53 14.51 11.36 -9.17
N ASP A 54 14.91 10.09 -9.15
CA ASP A 54 15.10 9.26 -10.33
C ASP A 54 14.17 8.04 -10.29
N VAL A 55 13.07 8.11 -11.04
CA VAL A 55 12.08 7.04 -11.18
C VAL A 55 12.56 5.89 -12.06
N SER A 56 13.67 6.03 -12.78
CA SER A 56 14.19 4.95 -13.64
C SER A 56 14.65 3.72 -12.84
N LYS A 57 14.94 3.90 -11.55
CA LYS A 57 15.32 2.84 -10.61
C LYS A 57 14.12 2.15 -9.97
N TRP A 58 12.91 2.53 -10.35
CA TRP A 58 11.68 2.06 -9.73
C TRP A 58 10.85 1.23 -10.71
N GLU A 59 10.25 0.18 -10.17
CA GLU A 59 9.37 -0.70 -10.92
C GLU A 59 8.15 -1.11 -10.10
N VAL A 60 7.10 -1.48 -10.83
CA VAL A 60 5.83 -1.96 -10.32
C VAL A 60 5.73 -3.45 -10.61
N VAL A 61 5.52 -4.25 -9.57
CA VAL A 61 5.31 -5.69 -9.63
C VAL A 61 3.90 -6.01 -9.14
N ILE A 62 3.12 -6.72 -9.94
CA ILE A 62 1.72 -7.09 -9.64
C ILE A 62 1.47 -8.54 -10.06
N GLY A 63 0.50 -9.21 -9.41
CA GLY A 63 0.19 -10.63 -9.66
C GLY A 63 1.11 -11.61 -8.91
N ALA A 64 2.06 -11.11 -8.13
CA ALA A 64 2.90 -11.92 -7.26
C ALA A 64 2.26 -12.07 -5.87
N THR A 65 2.40 -13.24 -5.25
CA THR A 65 2.06 -13.46 -3.83
C THR A 65 3.32 -13.64 -3.00
N ASP A 66 4.31 -14.39 -3.50
CA ASP A 66 5.68 -14.42 -2.98
C ASP A 66 6.59 -13.59 -3.90
N LEU A 67 7.17 -12.50 -3.38
CA LEU A 67 8.12 -11.66 -4.12
C LEU A 67 9.48 -12.35 -4.31
N LYS A 68 9.81 -13.40 -3.55
CA LYS A 68 11.03 -14.19 -3.74
C LYS A 68 10.91 -15.13 -4.93
N HIS A 69 9.73 -15.69 -5.14
CA HIS A 69 9.42 -16.59 -6.25
C HIS A 69 8.16 -16.11 -6.96
N PRO A 70 8.25 -15.03 -7.76
CA PRO A 70 7.09 -14.50 -8.46
C PRO A 70 6.50 -15.57 -9.39
N GLY A 71 5.20 -15.82 -9.26
CA GLY A 71 4.50 -16.81 -10.08
C GLY A 71 4.34 -16.37 -11.54
N PRO A 72 3.90 -17.26 -12.44
CA PRO A 72 3.79 -16.99 -13.87
C PRO A 72 2.77 -15.88 -14.23
N GLY A 73 1.82 -15.59 -13.34
CA GLY A 73 0.87 -14.48 -13.50
C GLY A 73 1.46 -13.10 -13.18
N THR A 74 2.72 -13.02 -12.74
CA THR A 74 3.36 -11.77 -12.35
C THR A 74 3.70 -10.92 -13.57
N GLN A 75 3.41 -9.61 -13.49
CA GLN A 75 3.86 -8.63 -14.47
C GLN A 75 4.70 -7.55 -13.79
N VAL A 76 5.75 -7.13 -14.49
CA VAL A 76 6.63 -6.02 -14.10
C VAL A 76 6.46 -4.88 -15.10
N ARG A 77 6.36 -3.64 -14.60
CA ARG A 77 6.29 -2.41 -15.40
C ARG A 77 7.19 -1.34 -14.84
N HIS A 78 7.76 -0.52 -15.71
CA HIS A 78 8.55 0.64 -15.30
C HIS A 78 7.64 1.86 -15.08
N ILE A 79 8.10 2.78 -14.25
CA ILE A 79 7.39 4.03 -13.99
C ILE A 79 7.78 5.05 -15.06
N LYS A 80 6.82 5.43 -15.89
CA LYS A 80 6.98 6.50 -16.89
C LYS A 80 6.89 7.88 -16.25
N ARG A 81 5.95 8.05 -15.31
CA ARG A 81 5.73 9.35 -14.65
C ARG A 81 5.24 9.15 -13.22
N LEU A 82 5.85 9.86 -12.29
CA LEU A 82 5.38 10.01 -10.90
C LEU A 82 4.66 11.35 -10.77
N LEU A 83 3.41 11.31 -10.28
CA LEU A 83 2.61 12.48 -9.96
C LEU A 83 2.35 12.53 -8.46
N VAL A 84 3.17 13.29 -7.74
CA VAL A 84 2.93 13.59 -6.32
C VAL A 84 1.84 14.64 -6.20
N HIS A 85 0.93 14.47 -5.25
CA HIS A 85 -0.10 15.47 -4.98
C HIS A 85 0.52 16.85 -4.69
N GLN A 86 0.08 17.89 -5.40
CA GLN A 86 0.69 19.23 -5.36
C GLN A 86 0.69 19.88 -3.97
N ARG A 87 -0.23 19.45 -3.10
CA ARG A 87 -0.34 19.92 -1.70
C ARG A 87 0.20 18.91 -0.67
N TYR A 88 1.04 17.97 -1.09
CA TYR A 88 1.70 17.04 -0.17
C TYR A 88 2.63 17.80 0.77
N VAL A 89 2.52 17.57 2.08
CA VAL A 89 3.39 18.17 3.09
C VAL A 89 4.15 17.06 3.82
N PRO A 90 5.45 16.84 3.53
CA PRO A 90 6.23 15.76 4.12
C PRO A 90 6.23 15.75 5.66
N ALA A 91 6.37 16.92 6.28
CA ALA A 91 6.49 17.05 7.73
C ALA A 91 5.24 16.59 8.51
N THR A 92 4.07 16.61 7.88
CA THR A 92 2.79 16.22 8.51
C THR A 92 2.14 15.04 7.82
N ALA A 93 2.74 14.51 6.75
CA ALA A 93 2.12 13.55 5.84
C ALA A 93 0.74 13.98 5.30
N LYS A 94 0.43 15.29 5.31
CA LYS A 94 -0.83 15.79 4.74
C LYS A 94 -0.85 15.58 3.23
N ASN A 95 -1.98 15.09 2.70
CA ASN A 95 -2.14 14.74 1.28
C ASN A 95 -1.06 13.75 0.78
N ASN A 96 -0.74 12.73 1.58
CA ASN A 96 0.25 11.69 1.28
C ASN A 96 -0.27 10.71 0.21
N ILE A 97 -0.46 11.20 -1.00
CA ILE A 97 -1.02 10.46 -2.14
C ILE A 97 -0.23 10.78 -3.40
N ALA A 98 0.00 9.76 -4.22
CA ALA A 98 0.69 9.88 -5.50
C ALA A 98 0.12 8.90 -6.53
N LEU A 99 0.28 9.23 -7.81
CA LEU A 99 -0.07 8.38 -8.93
C LEU A 99 1.19 8.02 -9.72
N LEU A 100 1.27 6.76 -10.14
CA LEU A 100 2.31 6.26 -11.03
C LEU A 100 1.67 5.96 -12.39
N GLU A 101 2.15 6.61 -13.44
CA GLU A 101 1.87 6.22 -14.82
C GLU A 101 2.87 5.16 -15.25
N LEU A 102 2.37 4.01 -15.69
CA LEU A 102 3.19 2.91 -16.18
C LEU A 102 3.62 3.16 -17.63
N ASP A 103 4.80 2.68 -18.01
CA ASP A 103 5.33 2.74 -19.37
C ASP A 103 4.42 2.01 -20.38
N LYS A 104 3.84 0.88 -19.96
CA LYS A 104 2.91 0.05 -20.73
C LYS A 104 1.73 -0.37 -19.86
N PRO A 105 0.53 -0.59 -20.45
CA PRO A 105 -0.58 -1.12 -19.69
C PRO A 105 -0.28 -2.52 -19.15
N LEU A 106 -0.87 -2.84 -18.01
CA LEU A 106 -0.95 -4.19 -17.46
C LEU A 106 -2.12 -4.94 -18.11
N GLU A 107 -1.92 -6.24 -18.30
CA GLU A 107 -2.96 -7.14 -18.81
C GLU A 107 -3.67 -7.79 -17.62
N CYS A 108 -5.00 -7.70 -17.57
CA CYS A 108 -5.78 -8.30 -16.49
C CYS A 108 -5.80 -9.83 -16.60
N SER A 109 -5.86 -10.50 -15.45
CA SER A 109 -5.89 -11.95 -15.31
C SER A 109 -6.55 -12.33 -13.96
N ASP A 110 -6.60 -13.62 -13.63
CA ASP A 110 -7.05 -14.07 -12.32
C ASP A 110 -6.19 -13.53 -11.16
N TYR A 111 -4.96 -13.09 -11.44
CA TYR A 111 -4.03 -12.54 -10.45
C TYR A 111 -3.89 -11.01 -10.53
N ILE A 112 -4.42 -10.39 -11.58
CA ILE A 112 -4.25 -8.95 -11.87
C ILE A 112 -5.62 -8.37 -12.23
N GLN A 113 -6.18 -7.56 -11.34
CA GLN A 113 -7.46 -6.89 -11.55
C GLN A 113 -7.41 -5.46 -11.02
N LEU A 114 -8.35 -4.62 -11.45
CA LEU A 114 -8.43 -3.25 -10.99
C LEU A 114 -9.04 -3.18 -9.59
N GLY A 115 -8.43 -2.39 -8.71
CA GLY A 115 -9.05 -1.93 -7.47
C GLY A 115 -10.12 -0.88 -7.76
N CYS A 116 -11.22 -0.93 -7.00
CA CYS A 116 -12.26 0.08 -7.07
C CYS A 116 -11.81 1.36 -6.37
N VAL A 117 -11.98 2.51 -7.03
CA VAL A 117 -11.87 3.83 -6.39
C VAL A 117 -13.27 4.26 -5.97
N PRO A 118 -13.51 4.52 -4.68
CA PRO A 118 -14.83 4.91 -4.21
C PRO A 118 -15.21 6.30 -4.71
N ASP A 119 -16.49 6.51 -4.94
CA ASP A 119 -17.04 7.84 -5.20
C ASP A 119 -17.03 8.70 -3.93
N ALA A 120 -16.99 10.03 -4.09
CA ALA A 120 -16.97 10.98 -2.98
C ALA A 120 -18.23 10.91 -2.09
N SER A 121 -19.32 10.32 -2.57
CA SER A 121 -20.54 10.07 -1.79
C SER A 121 -20.44 8.88 -0.83
N LEU A 122 -19.36 8.09 -0.88
CA LEU A 122 -19.22 6.92 0.00
C LEU A 122 -19.12 7.35 1.46
N VAL A 123 -20.08 6.90 2.26
CA VAL A 123 -20.08 7.06 3.71
C VAL A 123 -19.18 5.99 4.32
N VAL A 124 -17.88 6.32 4.47
CA VAL A 124 -16.85 5.38 4.94
C VAL A 124 -17.20 4.80 6.31
N SER A 125 -17.85 5.56 7.20
CA SER A 125 -18.25 5.10 8.54
C SER A 125 -19.23 3.92 8.53
N ASP A 126 -19.93 3.67 7.41
CA ASP A 126 -20.86 2.55 7.29
C ASP A 126 -20.14 1.22 6.97
N LEU A 127 -18.85 1.28 6.62
CA LEU A 127 -18.03 0.10 6.36
C LEU A 127 -17.69 -0.62 7.68
N LYS A 128 -18.23 -1.83 7.84
CA LYS A 128 -18.07 -2.61 9.08
C LYS A 128 -16.82 -3.46 9.15
N THR A 129 -16.24 -3.81 8.00
CA THR A 129 -15.08 -4.70 7.92
C THR A 129 -14.17 -4.22 6.81
N CYS A 130 -12.92 -3.97 7.15
CA CYS A 130 -11.87 -3.60 6.21
C CYS A 130 -10.73 -4.59 6.33
N TYR A 131 -9.88 -4.63 5.31
CA TYR A 131 -8.68 -5.45 5.29
C TYR A 131 -7.49 -4.57 4.95
N ILE A 132 -6.36 -4.91 5.54
CA ILE A 132 -5.05 -4.40 5.18
C ILE A 132 -4.25 -5.56 4.59
N ALA A 133 -3.50 -5.30 3.53
CA ALA A 133 -2.65 -6.30 2.90
C ALA A 133 -1.32 -5.67 2.45
N GLY A 134 -0.25 -6.46 2.50
CA GLY A 134 1.08 -5.98 2.13
C GLY A 134 2.21 -6.97 2.41
N TRP A 135 3.40 -6.62 1.91
CA TRP A 135 4.64 -7.36 2.14
C TRP A 135 5.50 -6.63 3.16
N GLY A 136 6.07 -7.38 4.09
CA GLY A 136 6.94 -6.81 5.10
C GLY A 136 6.95 -7.64 6.38
N PRO A 137 7.67 -7.16 7.40
CA PRO A 137 7.86 -7.90 8.63
C PRO A 137 6.54 -8.08 9.40
N THR A 138 6.25 -9.31 9.84
CA THR A 138 5.05 -9.64 10.63
C THR A 138 5.18 -9.32 12.12
N THR A 139 6.36 -8.86 12.54
CA THR A 139 6.67 -8.40 13.90
C THR A 139 7.77 -7.33 13.86
N ASN A 140 7.77 -6.43 14.85
CA ASN A 140 8.79 -5.37 15.00
C ASN A 140 10.22 -5.90 15.22
N ARG A 141 10.41 -7.22 15.34
CA ARG A 141 11.70 -7.90 15.59
C ARG A 141 12.21 -8.72 14.41
N ALA A 142 11.46 -8.82 13.32
CA ALA A 142 11.87 -9.62 12.17
C ALA A 142 13.00 -8.90 11.41
N LEU A 143 14.21 -9.46 11.47
CA LEU A 143 15.42 -8.96 10.79
C LEU A 143 15.35 -9.07 9.26
N ARG A 144 14.39 -9.83 8.72
CA ARG A 144 14.19 -10.04 7.28
C ARG A 144 12.72 -9.78 6.94
N PRO A 145 12.40 -8.92 5.96
CA PRO A 145 11.03 -8.72 5.51
C PRO A 145 10.48 -10.04 4.97
N ARG A 146 9.25 -10.41 5.38
CA ARG A 146 8.53 -11.51 4.73
C ARG A 146 8.16 -11.07 3.31
N LEU A 147 8.54 -11.89 2.34
CA LEU A 147 8.27 -11.67 0.92
C LEU A 147 6.96 -12.32 0.46
N VAL A 148 6.27 -13.05 1.35
CA VAL A 148 4.94 -13.60 1.13
C VAL A 148 3.89 -12.57 1.57
N LEU A 149 2.91 -12.30 0.72
CA LEU A 149 1.84 -11.36 0.96
C LEU A 149 1.04 -11.77 2.20
N GLN A 150 0.73 -10.80 3.05
CA GLN A 150 -0.08 -11.00 4.25
C GLN A 150 -1.37 -10.18 4.14
N GLU A 151 -2.40 -10.63 4.83
CA GLU A 151 -3.58 -9.82 5.12
C GLU A 151 -3.94 -9.82 6.59
N ALA A 152 -4.64 -8.78 7.04
CA ALA A 152 -5.33 -8.80 8.32
C ALA A 152 -6.65 -8.04 8.25
N LYS A 153 -7.63 -8.55 8.98
CA LYS A 153 -8.94 -7.92 9.14
C LYS A 153 -8.85 -6.82 10.19
N VAL A 154 -9.32 -5.62 9.84
CA VAL A 154 -9.38 -4.45 10.72
C VAL A 154 -10.79 -3.87 10.76
N ARG A 155 -11.03 -3.02 11.76
CA ARG A 155 -12.28 -2.25 11.88
C ARG A 155 -11.94 -0.78 11.83
N LEU A 156 -12.83 0.01 11.25
CA LEU A 156 -12.73 1.45 11.35
C LEU A 156 -12.85 1.88 12.81
N ILE A 157 -12.01 2.83 13.18
CA ILE A 157 -12.01 3.49 14.48
C ILE A 157 -12.50 4.91 14.25
N ASP A 158 -13.41 5.35 15.10
CA ASP A 158 -13.87 6.74 15.10
C ASP A 158 -12.68 7.71 15.15
N VAL A 159 -12.69 8.70 14.25
CA VAL A 159 -11.58 9.64 14.10
C VAL A 159 -11.42 10.52 15.34
N GLN A 160 -12.49 10.83 16.08
CA GLN A 160 -12.38 11.61 17.32
C GLN A 160 -11.69 10.79 18.41
N LEU A 161 -12.02 9.50 18.54
CA LEU A 161 -11.31 8.60 19.45
C LEU A 161 -9.83 8.47 19.05
N CYS A 162 -9.58 8.24 17.76
CA CYS A 162 -8.24 8.07 17.22
C CYS A 162 -7.37 9.33 17.44
N ASN A 163 -7.94 10.51 17.20
CA ASN A 163 -7.25 11.78 17.33
C ASN A 163 -7.25 12.34 18.77
N SER A 164 -7.71 11.56 19.74
CA SER A 164 -7.72 11.96 21.15
C SER A 164 -6.29 12.14 21.69
N SER A 165 -6.18 12.92 22.78
CA SER A 165 -4.89 13.22 23.43
C SER A 165 -4.11 12.00 23.91
N ARG A 166 -4.79 10.86 24.14
CA ARG A 166 -4.14 9.62 24.57
C ARG A 166 -3.47 8.85 23.42
N TRP A 167 -3.85 9.14 22.17
CA TRP A 167 -3.42 8.40 20.99
C TRP A 167 -2.64 9.34 20.07
N TYR A 168 -3.23 9.84 18.99
CA TYR A 168 -2.51 10.67 18.00
C TYR A 168 -2.45 12.17 18.37
N ALA A 169 -3.13 12.60 19.43
CA ALA A 169 -3.03 13.94 20.01
C ALA A 169 -3.14 15.11 19.00
N GLY A 170 -4.10 15.01 18.07
CA GLY A 170 -4.33 16.04 17.05
C GLY A 170 -3.59 15.84 15.72
N ALA A 171 -2.74 14.80 15.59
CA ALA A 171 -1.98 14.56 14.37
C ALA A 171 -2.79 13.96 13.20
N VAL A 172 -3.98 13.43 13.45
CA VAL A 172 -4.86 12.86 12.40
C VAL A 172 -5.62 14.00 11.71
N HIS A 173 -5.54 14.07 10.38
CA HIS A 173 -6.24 15.09 9.60
C HIS A 173 -7.69 14.69 9.31
N PRO A 174 -8.58 15.65 8.97
CA PRO A 174 -9.98 15.35 8.66
C PRO A 174 -10.22 14.38 7.49
N HIS A 175 -9.22 14.19 6.61
CA HIS A 175 -9.28 13.30 5.46
C HIS A 175 -8.57 11.95 5.69
N ASP A 176 -8.05 11.73 6.90
CA ASP A 176 -7.40 10.50 7.29
C ASP A 176 -8.43 9.52 7.87
N LEU A 177 -8.13 8.23 7.79
CA LEU A 177 -8.94 7.16 8.36
C LEU A 177 -8.11 6.39 9.38
N CYS A 178 -8.74 6.00 10.48
CA CYS A 178 -8.13 5.11 11.46
C CYS A 178 -8.77 3.73 11.37
N ALA A 179 -7.94 2.68 11.32
CA ALA A 179 -8.40 1.31 11.32
C ALA A 179 -7.50 0.42 12.17
N GLY A 180 -8.10 -0.50 12.93
CA GLY A 180 -7.38 -1.40 13.80
C GLY A 180 -8.24 -1.89 14.96
N TYR A 181 -7.59 -2.14 16.10
CA TYR A 181 -8.25 -2.54 17.33
C TYR A 181 -7.75 -1.68 18.50
N PRO A 182 -8.63 -1.07 19.32
CA PRO A 182 -8.22 -0.19 20.43
C PRO A 182 -7.29 -0.85 21.47
N ARG A 183 -7.27 -2.18 21.55
CA ARG A 183 -6.39 -2.94 22.45
C ARG A 183 -5.07 -3.35 21.78
N GLY A 184 -4.81 -2.89 20.56
CA GLY A 184 -3.67 -3.30 19.74
C GLY A 184 -3.82 -4.73 19.17
N GLY A 185 -2.74 -5.24 18.59
CA GLY A 185 -2.64 -6.60 18.07
C GLY A 185 -2.27 -6.66 16.60
N ILE A 186 -3.22 -6.33 15.73
CA ILE A 186 -3.02 -6.21 14.27
C ILE A 186 -2.58 -4.77 13.97
N ASP A 187 -1.50 -4.62 13.20
CA ASP A 187 -0.92 -3.33 12.86
C ASP A 187 -0.24 -3.35 11.48
N THR A 188 0.07 -2.17 10.94
CA THR A 188 0.92 -2.00 9.75
C THR A 188 2.25 -1.37 10.17
N CYS A 189 3.38 -1.94 9.73
CA CYS A 189 4.72 -1.40 10.00
C CYS A 189 5.50 -1.09 8.72
#